data_AF-A0AAN9ABK4-F1
#
_entry.id   AF-A0AAN9ABK4-F1
#
_cell.length_a   1.000
_cell.length_b   1.000
_cell.length_c   1.000
_cell.angle_alpha   90.00
_cell.angle_beta   90.00
_cell.angle_gamma   90.00
#
_symmetry.space_group_name_H-M   'P 1'
#
loop_
_entity.id
_entity.type
_entity.pdbx_description
1 polymer ?
#
loop_
_entity_poly.entity_id
_entity_poly.type
_entity_poly.pdbx_seq_one_letter_code
_entity_poly.pdbx_strand_id
1 'polypeptide(L)'
;MSSSTENGAPSVVVHTSVPFGKAYVEESPEQVQPILMKKVKELFPEWPEPKYIKCQKWRFSQVTSAYPGLPGCVSLADGLVVGGDGFTHSNMDGCIESAKSIVDAIMNYLRKDS
;
A
#
# COMPACT_ATOMS: atom_id res chain seq x y z
N MET A 1 -23.58 35.25 17.31
CA MET A 1 -22.27 35.33 16.61
C MET A 1 -21.30 34.52 17.46
N SER A 2 -20.53 33.54 16.98
CA SER A 2 -19.90 33.33 15.67
C SER A 2 -19.97 31.86 15.25
N SER A 3 -20.37 31.64 14.00
CA SER A 3 -19.57 31.04 12.92
C SER A 3 -19.54 29.52 12.94
N SER A 4 -20.48 28.97 12.18
CA SER A 4 -20.37 27.71 11.47
C SER A 4 -18.97 27.56 10.87
N THR A 5 -18.18 26.65 11.41
CA THR A 5 -17.08 26.03 10.69
C THR A 5 -17.38 24.55 10.65
N GLU A 6 -17.87 24.05 9.52
CA GLU A 6 -17.63 22.66 9.11
C GLU A 6 -16.12 22.47 8.85
N ASN A 7 -15.30 22.72 9.88
CA ASN A 7 -13.93 22.27 9.88
C ASN A 7 -14.01 20.78 10.19
N GLY A 8 -13.76 19.94 9.18
CA GLY A 8 -13.70 18.49 9.35
C GLY A 8 -12.86 18.14 10.59
N ALA A 9 -13.32 17.15 11.35
CA ALA A 9 -12.59 16.72 12.54
C ALA A 9 -11.14 16.36 12.15
N PRO A 10 -10.13 16.89 12.86
CA PRO A 10 -8.73 16.64 12.52
C PRO A 10 -8.46 15.14 12.57
N SER A 11 -7.75 14.65 11.56
CA SER A 11 -7.40 13.24 11.40
C SER A 11 -5.89 13.12 11.21
N VAL A 12 -5.32 12.07 11.80
CA VAL A 12 -3.88 11.77 11.70
C VAL A 12 -3.72 10.36 11.16
N VAL A 13 -2.79 10.20 10.22
CA VAL A 13 -2.36 8.90 9.71
C VAL A 13 -0.91 8.68 10.14
N VAL A 14 -0.65 7.53 10.75
CA VAL A 14 0.69 7.13 11.19
C VAL A 14 1.05 5.84 10.48
N HIS A 15 2.21 5.82 9.83
CA HIS A 15 2.78 4.60 9.26
C HIS A 15 3.87 4.08 10.18
N THR A 16 3.89 2.77 10.41
CA THR A 16 4.97 2.10 11.12
C THR A 16 6.19 1.95 10.24
N SER A 17 7.35 1.72 10.85
CA SER A 17 8.56 1.36 10.11
C SER A 17 8.47 -0.06 9.56
N VAL A 18 9.23 -0.36 8.49
CA VAL A 18 9.30 -1.70 7.90
C VAL A 18 9.72 -2.77 8.93
N PRO A 19 10.75 -2.55 9.78
CA PRO A 19 11.11 -3.54 10.80
C PRO A 19 9.98 -3.85 11.77
N PHE A 20 9.22 -2.84 12.21
CA PHE A 20 8.07 -3.04 13.07
C PHE A 20 6.98 -3.86 12.36
N GLY A 21 6.63 -3.46 11.12
CA GLY A 21 5.64 -4.20 10.33
C GLY A 21 5.99 -5.69 10.15
N LYS A 22 7.28 -6.01 9.96
CA LYS A 22 7.76 -7.40 9.86
C LYS A 22 7.65 -8.15 11.18
N ALA A 23 8.00 -7.53 12.30
CA ALA A 23 7.96 -8.16 13.62
C ALA A 23 6.52 -8.54 14.05
N TYR A 24 5.54 -7.73 13.65
CA TYR A 24 4.13 -7.88 14.05
C TYR A 24 3.21 -8.37 12.91
N VAL A 25 3.77 -8.88 11.80
CA VAL A 25 3.00 -9.18 10.57
C VAL A 25 1.92 -10.25 10.76
N GLU A 26 2.13 -11.19 11.68
CA GLU A 26 1.18 -12.25 11.99
C GLU A 26 0.13 -11.85 13.02
N GLU A 27 0.34 -10.75 13.76
CA GLU A 27 -0.61 -10.27 14.75
C GLU A 27 -1.81 -9.56 14.10
N SER A 28 -2.96 -9.59 14.77
CA SER A 28 -4.16 -8.89 14.30
C SER A 28 -4.06 -7.37 14.58
N PRO A 29 -4.77 -6.53 13.81
CA PRO A 29 -4.83 -5.09 14.08
C PRO A 29 -5.24 -4.76 15.52
N GLU A 30 -6.13 -5.55 16.13
CA GLU A 30 -6.61 -5.37 17.50
C GLU A 30 -5.53 -5.63 18.54
N GLN A 31 -4.61 -6.57 18.28
CA GLN A 31 -3.47 -6.86 19.14
C GLN A 31 -2.39 -5.77 19.07
N VAL A 32 -2.16 -5.21 17.88
CA VAL A 32 -1.11 -4.23 17.63
C VAL A 32 -1.54 -2.80 17.95
N GLN A 33 -2.83 -2.47 17.80
CA GLN A 33 -3.36 -1.12 18.02
C GLN A 33 -2.99 -0.52 19.40
N PRO A 34 -3.10 -1.24 20.54
CA PRO A 34 -2.71 -0.69 21.84
C PRO A 34 -1.23 -0.29 21.91
N ILE A 35 -0.35 -1.07 21.27
CA ILE A 35 1.10 -0.80 21.20
C ILE A 35 1.36 0.50 20.44
N LEU A 36 0.69 0.67 19.30
CA LEU A 36 0.79 1.88 18.47
C LEU A 36 0.21 3.11 19.19
N MET A 37 -0.95 2.97 19.82
CA MET A 37 -1.59 4.07 20.54
C MET A 37 -0.75 4.54 21.73
N LYS A 38 -0.14 3.62 22.48
CA LYS A 38 0.84 3.95 23.50
C LYS A 38 1.98 4.79 22.90
N LYS A 39 2.52 4.37 21.75
CA LYS A 39 3.63 5.10 21.12
C LYS A 39 3.23 6.48 20.60
N VAL A 40 2.04 6.62 20.02
CA VAL A 40 1.49 7.93 19.59
C VAL A 40 1.35 8.86 20.79
N LYS A 41 0.84 8.38 21.92
CA LYS A 41 0.70 9.20 23.14
C LYS A 41 2.05 9.61 23.74
N GLU A 42 3.06 8.74 23.67
CA GLU A 42 4.43 9.09 24.07
C GLU A 42 5.04 10.19 23.17
N LEU A 43 4.82 10.12 21.86
CA LEU A 43 5.35 11.10 20.90
C LEU A 43 4.60 12.43 20.95
N PHE A 44 3.30 12.39 21.23
CA PHE A 44 2.40 13.56 21.23
C PHE A 44 1.54 13.57 22.51
N PRO A 45 2.14 13.86 23.69
CA PRO A 45 1.44 13.78 24.98
C PRO A 45 0.25 14.73 25.07
N GLU A 46 0.36 15.91 24.46
CA GLU A 46 -0.66 16.96 24.47
C GLU A 46 -1.85 16.70 23.53
N TRP A 47 -1.78 15.66 22.68
CA TRP A 47 -2.90 15.35 21.80
C TRP A 47 -4.11 14.80 22.57
N PRO A 48 -5.34 15.20 22.19
CA PRO A 48 -6.55 14.67 22.78
C PRO A 48 -6.72 13.18 22.45
N GLU A 49 -7.56 12.51 23.23
CA GLU A 49 -7.96 11.13 22.91
C GLU A 49 -8.74 11.09 21.58
N PRO A 50 -8.41 10.15 20.68
CA PRO A 50 -9.09 10.05 19.39
C PRO A 50 -10.52 9.57 19.57
N LYS A 51 -11.47 10.20 18.86
CA LYS A 51 -12.87 9.75 18.82
C LYS A 51 -13.07 8.44 18.06
N TYR A 52 -12.17 8.14 17.13
CA TYR A 52 -12.20 6.93 16.30
C TYR A 52 -10.78 6.53 15.95
N ILE A 53 -10.52 5.23 15.96
CA ILE A 53 -9.23 4.63 15.60
C ILE A 53 -9.49 3.53 14.58
N LYS A 54 -8.69 3.51 13.51
CA LYS A 54 -8.64 2.39 12.56
C LYS A 54 -7.19 1.94 12.42
N CYS A 55 -6.94 0.67 12.75
CA CYS A 55 -5.67 0.02 12.49
C CYS A 55 -5.77 -0.82 11.21
N GLN A 56 -4.91 -0.55 10.23
CA GLN A 56 -4.88 -1.27 8.96
C GLN A 56 -3.55 -2.04 8.82
N LYS A 57 -3.64 -3.36 8.65
CA LYS A 57 -2.47 -4.20 8.37
C LYS A 57 -2.22 -4.29 6.87
N TRP A 58 -1.00 -3.99 6.45
CA TRP A 58 -0.52 -4.13 5.07
C TRP A 58 0.57 -5.19 5.04
N ARG A 59 0.20 -6.47 4.89
CA ARG A 59 1.16 -7.59 4.84
C ARG A 59 2.16 -7.43 3.70
N PHE A 60 1.68 -6.95 2.55
CA PHE A 60 2.47 -6.64 1.37
C PHE A 60 2.42 -5.12 1.15
N SER A 61 3.07 -4.37 2.04
CA SER A 61 3.03 -2.90 2.02
C SER A 61 3.89 -2.28 0.93
N GLN A 62 5.05 -2.89 0.64
CA GLN A 62 6.01 -2.42 -0.35
C GLN A 62 6.82 -3.59 -0.92
N VAL A 63 7.15 -3.50 -2.21
CA VAL A 63 8.08 -4.42 -2.87
C VAL A 63 9.49 -4.15 -2.37
N THR A 64 10.11 -5.14 -1.74
CA THR A 64 11.51 -5.05 -1.27
C THR A 64 12.49 -5.74 -2.22
N SER A 65 12.00 -6.70 -3.01
CA SER A 65 12.73 -7.35 -4.09
C SER A 65 11.76 -7.54 -5.24
N ALA A 66 11.91 -6.73 -6.27
CA ALA A 66 11.08 -6.80 -7.47
C ALA A 66 11.48 -7.99 -8.36
N TYR A 67 10.63 -8.32 -9.33
CA TYR A 67 10.92 -9.33 -10.34
C TYR A 67 12.20 -8.96 -11.12
N PRO A 68 13.14 -9.90 -11.34
CA PRO A 68 14.40 -9.59 -12.02
C PRO A 68 14.20 -8.93 -13.39
N GLY A 69 14.94 -7.85 -13.62
CA GLY A 69 14.89 -7.10 -14.88
C GLY A 69 13.73 -6.11 -15.04
N LEU A 70 12.82 -6.04 -14.05
CA LEU A 70 11.73 -5.07 -14.01
C LEU A 70 10.90 -5.01 -15.32
N PRO A 71 10.41 -6.15 -15.84
CA PRO A 71 9.82 -6.22 -17.18
C PRO A 71 8.44 -5.55 -17.28
N GLY A 72 7.88 -5.03 -16.19
CA GLY A 72 6.52 -4.49 -16.15
C GLY A 72 5.44 -5.56 -16.09
N CYS A 73 5.62 -6.67 -16.77
CA CYS A 73 4.74 -7.83 -16.73
C CYS A 73 5.47 -9.10 -17.19
N VAL A 74 4.87 -10.26 -16.97
CA VAL A 74 5.35 -11.55 -17.49
C VAL A 74 4.16 -12.34 -18.03
N SER A 75 4.32 -12.94 -19.22
CA SER A 75 3.36 -13.91 -19.74
C SER A 75 3.60 -15.28 -19.11
N LEU A 76 2.59 -15.83 -18.45
CA LEU A 76 2.65 -17.16 -17.83
C LEU A 76 2.14 -18.27 -18.76
N ALA A 77 1.15 -17.94 -19.59
CA ALA A 77 0.56 -18.82 -20.60
C ALA A 77 -0.06 -17.97 -21.72
N ASP A 78 -0.56 -18.61 -22.75
CA ASP A 78 -1.30 -17.94 -23.82
C ASP A 78 -2.53 -17.23 -23.26
N GLY A 79 -2.64 -15.93 -23.53
CA GLY A 79 -3.69 -15.08 -22.97
C GLY A 79 -3.60 -14.79 -21.46
N LEU A 80 -2.57 -15.25 -20.75
CA LEU A 80 -2.39 -15.02 -19.31
C LEU A 80 -1.12 -14.21 -19.02
N VAL A 81 -1.32 -12.96 -18.58
CA VAL A 81 -0.26 -12.02 -18.22
C VAL A 81 -0.41 -11.62 -16.76
N VAL A 82 0.70 -11.61 -16.02
CA VAL A 82 0.77 -11.07 -14.65
C VAL A 82 1.59 -9.79 -14.62
N GLY A 83 1.17 -8.85 -13.80
CA GLY A 83 1.87 -7.59 -13.57
C GLY A 83 1.50 -7.00 -12.21
N GLY A 84 1.88 -5.76 -12.00
CA GLY A 84 1.82 -5.03 -10.74
C GLY A 84 3.15 -4.34 -10.43
N ASP A 85 3.17 -3.59 -9.35
CA ASP A 85 4.35 -2.88 -8.85
C ASP A 85 5.52 -3.82 -8.51
N GLY A 86 5.22 -5.09 -8.20
CA GLY A 86 6.20 -6.17 -8.04
C GLY A 86 7.05 -6.45 -9.28
N PHE A 87 6.62 -6.03 -10.47
CA PHE A 87 7.35 -6.18 -11.73
C PHE A 87 8.04 -4.88 -12.17
N THR A 88 7.94 -3.83 -11.36
CA THR A 88 8.54 -2.51 -11.58
C THR A 88 9.05 -1.93 -10.24
N HIS A 89 8.38 -0.91 -9.71
CA HIS A 89 8.72 -0.19 -8.50
C HIS A 89 7.46 -0.04 -7.64
N SER A 90 7.60 -0.13 -6.32
CA SER A 90 6.49 0.00 -5.36
C SER A 90 6.04 1.45 -5.15
N ASN A 91 5.59 2.07 -6.24
CA ASN A 91 5.05 3.42 -6.29
C ASN A 91 3.99 3.52 -7.38
N MET A 92 3.33 4.68 -7.47
CA MET A 92 2.25 4.90 -8.44
C MET A 92 2.74 4.79 -9.89
N ASP A 93 3.91 5.33 -10.20
CA ASP A 93 4.46 5.30 -11.56
C ASP A 93 4.79 3.86 -12.00
N GLY A 94 5.35 3.05 -11.10
CA GLY A 94 5.62 1.64 -11.34
C GLY A 94 4.34 0.84 -11.64
N CYS A 95 3.23 1.13 -10.95
CA CYS A 95 1.93 0.56 -11.29
C CYS A 95 1.49 0.96 -12.71
N ILE A 96 1.66 2.21 -13.10
CA ILE A 96 1.29 2.72 -14.43
C ILE A 96 2.17 2.09 -15.52
N GLU A 97 3.48 2.00 -15.30
CA GLU A 97 4.44 1.35 -16.18
C GLU A 97 4.09 -0.14 -16.39
N SER A 98 3.76 -0.83 -15.31
CA SER A 98 3.31 -2.21 -15.37
C SER A 98 2.02 -2.35 -16.18
N ALA A 99 1.02 -1.48 -15.94
CA ALA A 99 -0.23 -1.50 -16.66
C ALA A 99 -0.04 -1.30 -18.18
N LYS A 100 0.84 -0.38 -18.58
CA LYS A 100 1.21 -0.18 -20.00
C LYS A 100 1.84 -1.45 -20.60
N SER A 101 2.77 -2.07 -19.87
CA SER A 101 3.45 -3.29 -20.31
C SER A 101 2.47 -4.46 -20.51
N ILE A 102 1.47 -4.59 -19.61
CA ILE A 102 0.40 -5.60 -19.75
C ILE A 102 -0.41 -5.37 -21.02
N VAL A 103 -0.81 -4.12 -21.29
CA VAL A 103 -1.56 -3.77 -22.50
C VAL A 103 -0.76 -4.14 -23.75
N ASP A 104 0.52 -3.80 -23.80
CA ASP A 104 1.39 -4.13 -24.92
C ASP A 104 1.52 -5.65 -25.13
N ALA A 105 1.68 -6.42 -24.04
CA ALA A 105 1.74 -7.88 -24.09
C ALA A 105 0.44 -8.49 -24.67
N ILE A 106 -0.72 -8.02 -24.20
CA ILE A 106 -2.02 -8.48 -24.68
C ILE A 106 -2.23 -8.10 -26.15
N MET A 107 -1.91 -6.87 -26.54
CA MET A 107 -2.07 -6.42 -27.94
C MET A 107 -1.17 -7.20 -28.89
N ASN A 108 0.04 -7.57 -28.46
CA ASN A 108 0.93 -8.42 -29.25
C ASN A 108 0.45 -9.86 -29.35
N TYR A 109 -0.21 -10.39 -28.32
CA TYR A 109 -0.85 -11.71 -28.38
C TYR A 109 -2.02 -11.72 -29.38
N LEU A 110 -2.95 -10.75 -29.29
CA LEU A 110 -4.11 -10.66 -30.18
C LEU A 110 -3.75 -10.51 -31.66
N ARG A 111 -2.64 -9.83 -31.96
CA ARG A 111 -2.13 -9.68 -33.34
C ARG A 111 -1.55 -10.97 -33.93
N LYS A 112 -1.12 -11.93 -33.10
CA LYS A 112 -0.57 -13.21 -33.57
C LYS A 112 -1.67 -14.21 -33.97
N ASP A 113 -2.87 -14.03 -33.43
CA ASP A 113 -4.04 -14.87 -33.71
C ASP A 113 -4.94 -14.30 -34.83
N SER A 114 -4.53 -13.20 -35.48
CA SER A 114 -5.20 -12.56 -36.63
C SER A 114 -4.49 -12.86 -37.94
#